data_AF-A0A842XE77-F1
#
_entry.id   AF-A0A842XE77-F1
#
_cell.length_a   1.000
_cell.length_b   1.000
_cell.length_c   1.000
_cell.angle_alpha   90.00
_cell.angle_beta   90.00
_cell.angle_gamma   90.00
#
_symmetry.space_group_name_H-M   'P 1'
#
loop_
_entity.id
_entity.type
_entity.pdbx_description
1 polymer ?
#
loop_
_entity_poly.entity_id
_entity_poly.type
_entity_poly.pdbx_seq_one_letter_code
_entity_poly.pdbx_strand_id
1 'polypeptide(L)'
;MLIEIEKNIESRKETDRVMWFSMWILLSVASFGIAWFLMIYFLIKRRNDHFSRQEKLETLILSRLRQLSKEKPRQQNTASVSAKTENPKFFRNAQAWALSTLLIFPAFYVFYFLEMDLQKHEEHEHAFLTETISLAQDLELSINLDGFTTTKKFALDRYLILTIVTCGFAAVYWLYRIFNDYNQHFKRQWKLEDDLLRFFKSINNSKAS
;
A
#
# COMPACT_ATOMS: atom_id res chain seq x y z
N MET A 1 -9.25 -17.75 -10.80
CA MET A 1 -8.35 -16.59 -10.83
C MET A 1 -9.09 -15.25 -10.93
N LEU A 2 -9.91 -14.95 -11.94
CA LEU A 2 -10.66 -13.68 -12.00
C LEU A 2 -11.55 -13.45 -10.76
N ILE A 3 -12.28 -14.46 -10.34
CA ILE A 3 -13.11 -14.43 -9.10
C ILE A 3 -12.25 -14.13 -7.87
N GLU A 4 -11.00 -14.61 -7.81
CA GLU A 4 -10.11 -14.38 -6.67
C GLU A 4 -9.56 -12.95 -6.66
N ILE A 5 -9.30 -12.37 -7.84
CA ILE A 5 -8.93 -10.97 -8.01
C ILE A 5 -10.09 -10.08 -7.54
N GLU A 6 -11.31 -10.35 -8.00
CA GLU A 6 -12.51 -9.62 -7.61
C GLU A 6 -12.75 -9.68 -6.09
N LYS A 7 -12.71 -10.89 -5.51
CA LYS A 7 -12.83 -11.07 -4.05
C LYS A 7 -11.73 -10.35 -3.27
N ASN A 8 -10.49 -10.32 -3.77
CA ASN A 8 -9.41 -9.59 -3.12
C ASN A 8 -9.70 -8.07 -3.15
N ILE A 9 -10.09 -7.52 -4.31
CA ILE A 9 -10.40 -6.09 -4.44
C ILE A 9 -11.60 -5.72 -3.56
N GLU A 10 -12.65 -6.55 -3.48
CA GLU A 10 -13.79 -6.30 -2.60
C GLU A 10 -13.38 -6.21 -1.11
N SER A 11 -12.40 -7.01 -0.69
CA SER A 11 -11.88 -7.01 0.69
C SER A 11 -11.13 -5.72 1.08
N ARG A 12 -10.88 -4.80 0.13
CA ARG A 12 -10.29 -3.47 0.42
C ARG A 12 -11.12 -2.65 1.40
N LYS A 13 -12.45 -2.84 1.43
CA LYS A 13 -13.36 -2.14 2.36
C LYS A 13 -13.05 -2.45 3.84
N GLU A 14 -12.48 -3.62 4.10
CA GLU A 14 -12.16 -4.08 5.46
C GLU A 14 -10.73 -3.67 5.87
N THR A 15 -9.82 -3.58 4.90
CA THR A 15 -8.38 -3.40 5.10
C THR A 15 -7.94 -1.93 4.96
N ASP A 16 -8.49 -1.21 3.98
CA ASP A 16 -8.06 0.13 3.57
C ASP A 16 -8.88 1.23 4.25
N ARG A 17 -9.03 1.13 5.58
CA ARG A 17 -9.90 2.05 6.31
C ARG A 17 -9.31 3.46 6.38
N VAL A 18 -10.05 4.42 5.81
CA VAL A 18 -9.75 5.85 5.92
C VAL A 18 -9.97 6.29 7.37
N MET A 19 -8.98 6.97 7.93
CA MET A 19 -9.04 7.47 9.30
C MET A 19 -8.90 8.98 9.34
N TRP A 20 -9.71 9.64 10.16
CA TRP A 20 -9.72 11.08 10.30
C TRP A 20 -8.83 11.50 11.46
N PHE A 21 -7.72 12.18 11.16
CA PHE A 21 -6.76 12.62 12.18
C PHE A 21 -7.41 13.46 13.28
N SER A 22 -8.24 14.42 12.90
CA SER A 22 -8.95 15.31 13.83
C SER A 22 -9.83 14.54 14.82
N MET A 23 -10.58 13.54 14.34
CA MET A 23 -11.42 12.69 15.20
C MET A 23 -10.56 11.97 16.25
N TRP A 24 -9.46 11.35 15.84
CA TRP A 24 -8.61 10.59 16.77
C TRP A 24 -7.89 11.49 17.78
N ILE A 25 -7.46 12.69 17.38
CA ILE A 25 -6.89 13.67 18.31
C ILE A 25 -7.94 14.11 19.34
N LEU A 26 -9.16 14.45 18.91
CA LEU A 26 -10.23 14.83 19.83
C LEU A 26 -10.58 13.69 20.80
N LEU A 27 -10.69 12.46 20.30
CA LEU A 27 -10.92 11.28 21.15
C LEU A 27 -9.78 11.08 22.15
N SER A 28 -8.53 11.27 21.71
CA SER A 28 -7.37 11.13 22.59
C SER A 28 -7.37 12.18 23.69
N VAL A 29 -7.76 13.42 23.41
CA VAL A 29 -7.92 14.46 24.45
C VAL A 29 -9.08 14.10 25.39
N ALA A 30 -10.25 13.77 24.85
CA ALA A 30 -11.45 13.44 25.63
C ALA A 30 -11.26 12.21 26.54
N SER A 31 -10.44 11.24 26.12
CA SER A 31 -10.16 10.02 26.86
C SER A 31 -8.88 10.10 27.71
N PHE A 32 -8.33 11.29 27.96
CA PHE A 32 -7.06 11.47 28.70
C PHE A 32 -5.89 10.61 28.18
N GLY A 33 -5.75 10.54 26.86
CA GLY A 33 -4.67 9.83 26.17
C GLY A 33 -4.97 8.36 25.87
N ILE A 34 -6.05 7.75 26.39
CA ILE A 34 -6.34 6.32 26.11
C ILE A 34 -6.51 6.04 24.61
N ALA A 35 -7.25 6.89 23.89
CA ALA A 35 -7.49 6.70 22.46
C ALA A 35 -6.23 6.90 21.59
N TRP A 36 -5.13 7.45 22.12
CA TRP A 36 -3.83 7.48 21.45
C TRP A 36 -3.35 6.08 21.08
N PHE A 37 -3.41 5.15 22.02
CA PHE A 37 -2.94 3.78 21.81
C PHE A 37 -3.81 3.06 20.76
N LEU A 38 -5.13 3.29 20.80
CA LEU A 38 -6.05 2.76 19.79
C LEU A 38 -5.76 3.35 18.41
N MET A 39 -5.51 4.66 18.34
CA MET A 39 -5.15 5.37 17.12
C MET A 39 -3.90 4.76 16.47
N ILE A 40 -2.82 4.59 17.23
CA ILE A 40 -1.57 3.98 16.73
C ILE A 40 -1.78 2.52 16.36
N TYR A 41 -2.53 1.75 17.18
CA TYR A 41 -2.88 0.37 16.87
C TYR A 41 -3.59 0.26 15.51
N PHE A 42 -4.61 1.08 15.27
CA PHE A 42 -5.35 1.03 14.01
C PHE A 42 -4.52 1.52 12.81
N LEU A 43 -3.59 2.47 12.99
CA LEU A 43 -2.63 2.88 11.95
C LEU A 43 -1.74 1.72 11.50
N ILE A 44 -1.17 0.99 12.47
CA ILE A 44 -0.28 -0.13 12.15
C ILE A 44 -1.08 -1.30 11.59
N LYS A 45 -2.26 -1.59 12.17
CA LYS A 45 -3.15 -2.65 11.69
C LYS A 45 -3.57 -2.42 10.24
N ARG A 46 -4.09 -1.23 9.91
CA ARG A 46 -4.51 -0.94 8.52
C ARG A 46 -3.35 -1.03 7.52
N ARG A 47 -2.15 -0.60 7.91
CA ARG A 47 -0.93 -0.75 7.10
C ARG A 47 -0.62 -2.23 6.84
N ASN A 48 -0.66 -3.07 7.86
CA ASN A 48 -0.36 -4.49 7.71
C ASN A 48 -1.40 -5.19 6.84
N ASP A 49 -2.67 -4.91 7.10
CA ASP A 49 -3.80 -5.50 6.39
C ASP A 49 -3.77 -5.11 4.90
N HIS A 50 -3.54 -3.83 4.60
CA HIS A 50 -3.40 -3.33 3.24
C HIS A 50 -2.25 -4.03 2.49
N PHE A 51 -1.05 -4.05 3.07
CA PHE A 51 0.14 -4.56 2.38
C PHE A 51 0.01 -6.07 2.12
N SER A 52 -0.54 -6.81 3.08
CA SER A 52 -0.82 -8.24 2.92
C SER A 52 -1.83 -8.50 1.80
N ARG A 53 -2.89 -7.70 1.72
CA ARG A 53 -3.89 -7.79 0.66
C ARG A 53 -3.29 -7.46 -0.71
N GLN A 54 -2.46 -6.43 -0.79
CA GLN A 54 -1.76 -6.01 -2.01
C GLN A 54 -0.82 -7.09 -2.53
N GLU A 55 0.04 -7.65 -1.68
CA GLU A 55 0.95 -8.75 -2.07
C GLU A 55 0.18 -9.92 -2.73
N LYS A 56 -0.98 -10.26 -2.15
CA LYS A 56 -1.87 -11.28 -2.71
C LYS A 56 -2.47 -10.85 -4.06
N LEU A 57 -2.91 -9.60 -4.20
CA LEU A 57 -3.49 -9.09 -5.45
C LEU A 57 -2.45 -9.10 -6.57
N GLU A 58 -1.26 -8.57 -6.32
CA GLU A 58 -0.15 -8.54 -7.27
C GLU A 58 0.22 -9.96 -7.74
N THR A 59 0.29 -10.91 -6.80
CA THR A 59 0.55 -12.32 -7.12
C THR A 59 -0.52 -12.90 -8.05
N LEU A 60 -1.80 -12.62 -7.79
CA LEU A 60 -2.91 -13.07 -8.64
C LEU A 60 -2.86 -12.44 -10.04
N ILE A 61 -2.50 -11.16 -10.14
CA ILE A 61 -2.40 -10.44 -11.41
C ILE A 61 -1.23 -10.96 -12.25
N LEU A 62 -0.02 -11.02 -11.68
CA LEU A 62 1.17 -11.49 -12.40
C LEU A 62 1.03 -12.96 -12.79
N SER A 63 0.47 -13.80 -11.92
CA SER A 63 0.21 -15.21 -12.27
C SER A 63 -0.77 -15.34 -13.43
N ARG A 64 -1.82 -14.49 -13.48
CA ARG A 64 -2.77 -14.50 -14.61
C ARG A 64 -2.11 -14.12 -15.92
N LEU A 65 -1.33 -13.04 -15.95
CA LEU A 65 -0.66 -12.57 -17.15
C LEU A 65 0.37 -13.59 -17.66
N ARG A 66 1.16 -14.16 -16.75
CA ARG A 66 2.13 -15.22 -17.11
C ARG A 66 1.43 -16.49 -17.62
N GLN A 67 0.26 -16.83 -17.08
CA GLN A 67 -0.54 -17.94 -17.62
C GLN A 67 -1.02 -17.64 -19.04
N LEU A 68 -1.56 -16.44 -19.29
CA LEU A 68 -1.99 -16.01 -20.62
C LEU A 68 -0.83 -16.05 -21.64
N SER A 69 0.38 -15.70 -21.22
CA SER A 69 1.60 -15.79 -22.05
C SER A 69 1.93 -17.23 -22.45
N LYS A 70 1.76 -18.20 -21.54
CA LYS A 70 1.97 -19.62 -21.85
C LYS A 70 0.92 -20.23 -22.79
N GLU A 71 -0.29 -19.68 -22.79
CA GLU A 71 -1.40 -20.16 -23.64
C GLU A 71 -1.26 -19.70 -25.12
N LYS A 72 -0.40 -18.72 -25.43
CA LYS A 72 -0.20 -18.21 -26.81
C LYS A 72 0.75 -19.15 -27.60
N PRO A 73 0.38 -19.66 -28.79
CA PRO A 73 1.23 -20.59 -29.54
C PRO A 73 2.45 -19.88 -30.17
N ARG A 74 3.58 -19.96 -29.47
CA ARG A 74 5.00 -19.93 -29.91
C ARG A 74 5.51 -18.75 -30.76
N GLN A 75 6.40 -17.95 -30.16
CA GLN A 75 7.79 -17.79 -30.64
C GLN A 75 8.68 -17.49 -29.42
N GLN A 76 9.68 -18.35 -29.24
CA GLN A 76 10.70 -18.24 -28.21
C GLN A 76 11.57 -17.03 -28.56
N ASN A 77 11.52 -15.99 -27.73
CA ASN A 77 12.65 -15.12 -27.47
C ASN A 77 12.75 -14.95 -25.96
N THR A 78 13.84 -15.45 -25.41
CA THR A 78 14.15 -15.55 -23.99
C THR A 78 14.72 -14.25 -23.46
N ALA A 79 14.09 -13.69 -22.42
CA ALA A 79 14.64 -12.96 -21.25
C ALA A 79 13.51 -12.07 -20.71
N SER A 80 13.22 -11.93 -19.43
CA SER A 80 13.90 -12.34 -18.20
C SER A 80 12.84 -12.83 -17.21
N VAL A 81 13.04 -14.02 -16.63
CA VAL A 81 12.35 -14.40 -15.40
C VAL A 81 12.83 -13.42 -14.34
N SER A 82 12.04 -12.38 -14.07
CA SER A 82 12.28 -11.51 -12.92
C SER A 82 12.27 -12.41 -11.69
N ALA A 83 13.44 -12.55 -11.09
CA ALA A 83 13.62 -13.30 -9.87
C ALA A 83 12.60 -12.79 -8.86
N LYS A 84 11.89 -13.72 -8.21
CA LYS A 84 11.10 -13.42 -7.01
C LYS A 84 11.99 -12.62 -6.07
N THR A 85 11.81 -11.31 -6.06
CA THR A 85 12.37 -10.48 -5.02
C THR A 85 11.47 -10.76 -3.83
N GLU A 86 11.86 -11.74 -3.02
CA GLU A 86 11.25 -11.96 -1.71
C GLU A 86 11.55 -10.72 -0.88
N ASN A 87 10.66 -9.73 -0.95
CA ASN A 87 10.74 -8.57 -0.09
C ASN A 87 10.46 -9.04 1.34
N PRO A 88 11.35 -8.76 2.30
CA PRO A 88 11.14 -9.17 3.68
C PRO A 88 9.80 -8.65 4.19
N LYS A 89 8.96 -9.58 4.66
CA LYS A 89 7.64 -9.30 5.23
C LYS A 89 7.81 -8.57 6.55
N PHE A 90 7.79 -7.24 6.52
CA PHE A 90 7.79 -6.44 7.75
C PHE A 90 6.40 -6.39 8.37
N PHE A 91 5.88 -7.53 8.83
CA PHE A 91 4.67 -7.55 9.64
C PHE A 91 5.01 -6.95 11.01
N ARG A 92 4.36 -5.84 11.36
CA ARG A 92 4.58 -5.15 12.63
C ARG A 92 3.54 -5.61 13.64
N ASN A 93 3.94 -6.09 14.82
CA ASN A 93 2.97 -6.38 15.89
C ASN A 93 2.31 -5.07 16.36
N ALA A 94 1.07 -4.84 15.93
CA ALA A 94 0.35 -3.57 16.15
C ALA A 94 0.14 -3.26 17.64
N GLN A 95 -0.13 -4.28 18.47
CA GLN A 95 -0.33 -4.10 19.91
C GLN A 95 0.98 -3.71 20.60
N ALA A 96 2.06 -4.44 20.31
CA ALA A 96 3.37 -4.18 20.91
C ALA A 96 3.87 -2.77 20.54
N TRP A 97 3.76 -2.38 19.26
CA TRP A 97 4.18 -1.06 18.83
C TRP A 97 3.29 0.06 19.35
N ALA A 98 1.97 -0.14 19.42
CA ALA A 98 1.07 0.84 20.04
C ALA A 98 1.44 1.07 21.51
N LEU A 99 1.60 0.00 22.30
CA LEU A 99 2.00 0.10 23.70
C LEU A 99 3.39 0.72 23.87
N SER A 100 4.33 0.43 22.97
CA SER A 100 5.68 1.00 23.02
C SER A 100 5.69 2.53 22.96
N THR A 101 4.67 3.15 22.36
CA THR A 101 4.58 4.62 22.25
C THR A 101 4.36 5.35 23.58
N LEU A 102 4.21 4.60 24.69
CA LEU A 102 4.35 5.16 26.04
C LEU A 102 5.72 5.82 26.24
N LEU A 103 6.75 5.31 25.55
CA LEU A 103 8.08 5.86 25.54
C LEU A 103 8.25 6.80 24.32
N ILE A 104 8.89 7.94 24.55
CA ILE A 104 9.07 8.99 23.54
C ILE A 104 9.85 8.47 22.31
N PHE A 105 10.99 7.78 22.52
CA PHE A 105 11.82 7.31 21.40
C PHE A 105 11.11 6.26 20.53
N PRO A 106 10.47 5.21 21.08
CA PRO A 106 9.62 4.32 20.29
C PRO A 106 8.47 5.01 19.57
N ALA A 107 7.85 6.05 20.14
CA ALA A 107 6.80 6.80 19.45
C ALA A 107 7.32 7.45 18.15
N PHE A 108 8.49 8.10 18.21
CA PHE A 108 9.14 8.64 17.01
C PHE A 108 9.57 7.57 16.02
N TYR A 109 10.04 6.42 16.51
CA TYR A 109 10.37 5.30 15.64
C TYR A 109 9.13 4.75 14.92
N VAL A 110 7.96 4.73 15.58
CA VAL A 110 6.67 4.38 14.96
C VAL A 110 6.33 5.33 13.83
N PHE A 111 6.50 6.64 14.03
CA PHE A 111 6.23 7.62 12.98
C PHE A 111 7.16 7.43 11.79
N TYR A 112 8.45 7.25 12.07
CA TYR A 112 9.46 6.95 11.07
C TYR A 112 9.12 5.71 10.24
N PHE A 113 8.88 4.55 10.88
CA PHE A 113 8.67 3.34 10.10
C PHE A 113 7.34 3.36 9.35
N LEU A 114 6.28 4.01 9.86
CA LEU A 114 5.02 4.10 9.13
C LEU A 114 5.20 4.83 7.79
N GLU A 115 5.98 5.91 7.76
CA GLU A 115 6.23 6.62 6.50
C GLU A 115 7.21 5.90 5.59
N MET A 116 8.29 5.37 6.16
CA MET A 116 9.25 4.60 5.38
C MET A 116 8.62 3.35 4.77
N ASP A 117 7.73 2.68 5.51
CA ASP A 117 7.02 1.51 5.02
C ASP A 117 6.07 1.90 3.87
N LEU A 118 5.35 3.03 3.97
CA LEU A 118 4.51 3.54 2.89
C LEU A 118 5.33 3.88 1.64
N GLN A 119 6.46 4.58 1.79
CA GLN A 119 7.30 4.95 0.67
C GLN A 119 7.86 3.72 -0.05
N LYS A 120 8.37 2.74 0.70
CA LYS A 120 8.87 1.48 0.13
C LYS A 120 7.76 0.69 -0.58
N HIS A 121 6.55 0.74 -0.04
CA HIS A 121 5.41 0.09 -0.66
C HIS A 121 5.06 0.73 -2.00
N GLU A 122 4.98 2.07 -2.08
CA GLU A 122 4.71 2.76 -3.35
C GLU A 122 5.83 2.57 -4.38
N GLU A 123 7.09 2.48 -3.94
CA GLU A 123 8.22 2.13 -4.81
C GLU A 123 8.08 0.70 -5.37
N HIS A 124 7.65 -0.25 -4.54
CA HIS A 124 7.36 -1.63 -4.95
C HIS A 124 6.17 -1.71 -5.91
N GLU A 125 5.07 -1.01 -5.63
CA GLU A 125 3.90 -0.95 -6.50
C GLU A 125 4.25 -0.39 -7.88
N HIS A 126 5.11 0.64 -7.93
CA HIS A 126 5.57 1.19 -9.20
C HIS A 126 6.33 0.14 -10.04
N ALA A 127 7.18 -0.67 -9.41
CA ALA A 127 7.87 -1.77 -10.09
C ALA A 127 6.88 -2.85 -10.57
N PHE A 128 5.91 -3.23 -9.72
CA PHE A 128 4.84 -4.17 -10.07
C PHE A 128 4.01 -3.68 -11.27
N LEU A 129 3.63 -2.40 -11.30
CA LEU A 129 2.86 -1.82 -12.40
C LEU A 129 3.65 -1.80 -13.70
N THR A 130 4.94 -1.46 -13.63
CA THR A 130 5.84 -1.50 -14.78
C THR A 130 5.93 -2.92 -15.37
N GLU A 131 6.09 -3.94 -14.52
CA GLU A 131 6.08 -5.34 -14.95
C GLU A 131 4.73 -5.74 -15.56
N THR A 132 3.62 -5.34 -14.92
CA THR A 132 2.26 -5.63 -15.39
C THR A 132 1.98 -5.04 -16.77
N ILE A 133 2.37 -3.78 -16.99
CA ILE A 133 2.23 -3.10 -18.28
C ILE A 133 3.10 -3.79 -19.34
N SER A 134 4.36 -4.12 -19.03
CA SER A 134 5.25 -4.83 -19.96
C SER A 134 4.66 -6.18 -20.39
N LEU A 135 4.18 -6.98 -19.43
CA LEU A 135 3.57 -8.29 -19.73
C LEU A 135 2.27 -8.15 -20.54
N ALA A 136 1.47 -7.12 -20.29
CA ALA A 136 0.28 -6.85 -21.08
C ALA A 136 0.63 -6.44 -22.52
N GLN A 137 1.67 -5.63 -22.71
CA GLN A 137 2.17 -5.22 -24.03
C GLN A 137 2.71 -6.40 -24.84
N ASP A 138 3.48 -7.31 -24.22
CA ASP A 138 3.98 -8.53 -24.88
C ASP A 138 2.83 -9.45 -25.34
N LEU A 139 1.70 -9.38 -24.67
CA LEU A 139 0.47 -10.09 -25.02
C LEU A 139 -0.36 -9.37 -26.09
N GLU A 140 0.04 -8.17 -26.52
CA GLU A 140 -0.72 -7.26 -27.39
C GLU A 140 -2.06 -6.82 -26.76
N LEU A 141 -2.10 -6.72 -25.42
CA LEU A 141 -3.27 -6.26 -24.68
C LEU A 141 -3.13 -4.78 -24.36
N SER A 142 -4.11 -3.96 -24.76
CA SER A 142 -4.15 -2.55 -24.39
C SER A 142 -4.59 -2.40 -22.93
N ILE A 143 -3.70 -1.91 -22.07
CA ILE A 143 -4.02 -1.52 -20.70
C ILE A 143 -3.76 -0.02 -20.53
N ASN A 144 -4.79 0.71 -20.10
CA ASN A 144 -4.68 2.12 -19.75
C ASN A 144 -4.75 2.22 -18.23
N LEU A 145 -3.59 2.29 -17.59
CA LEU A 145 -3.48 2.58 -16.16
C LEU A 145 -3.02 4.03 -16.04
N ASP A 146 -3.78 4.84 -15.30
CA ASP A 146 -3.29 6.15 -14.90
C ASP A 146 -2.05 5.95 -14.03
N GLY A 147 -0.92 6.55 -14.44
CA GLY A 147 0.37 6.34 -13.80
C GLY A 147 0.34 6.69 -12.31
N PHE A 148 1.02 5.87 -11.50
CA PHE A 148 1.21 6.13 -10.08
C PHE A 148 2.18 7.31 -9.88
N THR A 149 1.69 8.44 -9.38
CA THR A 149 2.56 9.45 -8.77
C THR A 149 2.92 9.00 -7.37
N THR A 150 4.20 8.72 -7.12
CA THR A 150 4.68 8.38 -5.78
C THR A 150 4.42 9.53 -4.81
N THR A 151 4.12 9.21 -3.54
CA THR A 151 4.07 10.21 -2.49
C THR A 151 5.44 10.90 -2.40
N LYS A 152 5.42 12.21 -2.14
CA LYS A 152 6.63 13.01 -2.03
C LYS A 152 7.60 12.34 -1.04
N LYS A 153 8.87 12.17 -1.45
CA LYS A 153 9.90 11.53 -0.61
C LYS A 153 9.93 12.12 0.80
N PHE A 154 9.95 11.22 1.78
CA PHE A 154 10.02 11.60 3.17
C PHE A 154 11.44 12.02 3.56
N ALA A 155 11.59 13.26 4.02
CA ALA A 155 12.85 13.81 4.51
C ALA A 155 12.89 13.74 6.04
N LEU A 156 13.27 12.57 6.58
CA LEU A 156 13.31 12.30 8.03
C LEU A 156 14.07 13.37 8.82
N ASP A 157 15.21 13.80 8.29
CA ASP A 157 16.07 14.85 8.84
C ASP A 157 15.27 16.12 9.15
N ARG A 158 14.42 16.56 8.23
CA ARG A 158 13.60 17.76 8.40
C ARG A 158 12.60 17.61 9.54
N TYR A 159 11.92 16.47 9.63
CA TYR A 159 10.91 16.23 10.66
C TYR A 159 11.54 16.07 12.04
N LEU A 160 12.72 15.43 12.13
CA LEU A 160 13.46 15.29 13.38
C LEU A 160 13.96 16.65 13.88
N ILE A 161 14.61 17.45 13.01
CA ILE A 161 15.09 18.79 13.35
C ILE A 161 13.93 19.69 13.77
N LEU A 162 12.84 19.70 13.00
CA LEU A 162 11.68 20.54 13.31
C LEU A 162 11.03 20.13 14.64
N THR A 163 10.97 18.83 14.94
CA THR A 163 10.47 18.33 16.23
C THR A 163 11.32 18.81 17.39
N ILE A 164 12.65 18.76 17.28
CA ILE A 164 13.56 19.25 18.33
C ILE A 164 13.39 20.75 18.53
N VAL A 165 13.41 21.54 17.44
CA VAL A 165 13.29 23.00 17.47
C VAL A 165 11.94 23.46 18.01
N THR A 166 10.87 22.69 17.76
CA THR A 166 9.51 23.01 18.23
C THR A 166 9.14 22.29 19.53
N CYS A 167 10.10 21.70 20.25
CA CYS A 167 9.86 20.96 21.50
C CYS A 167 8.73 19.92 21.39
N GLY A 168 8.63 19.22 20.26
CA GLY A 168 7.64 18.17 20.02
C GLY A 168 6.36 18.59 19.28
N PHE A 169 6.09 19.89 19.10
CA PHE A 169 4.88 20.32 18.37
C PHE A 169 4.84 19.82 16.93
N ALA A 170 5.99 19.76 16.24
CA ALA A 170 6.05 19.22 14.88
C ALA A 170 5.72 17.72 14.79
N ALA A 171 5.79 16.97 15.89
CA ALA A 171 5.38 15.57 15.92
C ALA A 171 3.87 15.41 15.63
N VAL A 172 3.05 16.39 16.01
CA VAL A 172 1.61 16.41 15.72
C VAL A 172 1.37 16.58 14.23
N TYR A 173 2.10 17.50 13.58
CA TYR A 173 2.04 17.69 12.13
C TYR A 173 2.57 16.46 11.37
N TRP A 174 3.63 15.84 11.87
CA TRP A 174 4.15 14.58 11.32
C TRP A 174 3.06 13.51 11.33
N LEU A 175 2.41 13.28 12.49
CA LEU A 175 1.33 12.32 12.60
C LEU A 175 0.14 12.67 11.68
N TYR A 176 -0.26 13.94 11.59
CA TYR A 176 -1.28 14.40 10.64
C TYR A 176 -0.94 13.98 9.21
N ARG A 177 0.31 14.16 8.80
CA ARG A 177 0.76 13.78 7.46
C ARG A 177 0.70 12.28 7.24
N ILE A 178 1.15 11.46 8.21
CA ILE A 178 1.01 9.99 8.14
C ILE A 178 -0.43 9.59 7.86
N PHE A 179 -1.39 10.17 8.57
CA PHE A 179 -2.81 9.89 8.35
C PHE A 179 -3.23 10.21 6.92
N ASN A 180 -2.89 11.41 6.47
CA ASN A 180 -3.28 11.92 5.17
C ASN A 180 -2.63 11.13 4.02
N ASP A 181 -1.33 10.85 4.10
CA ASP A 181 -0.57 10.16 3.06
C ASP A 181 -1.12 8.75 2.83
N TYR A 182 -1.36 7.97 3.89
CA TYR A 182 -2.02 6.66 3.79
C TYR A 182 -3.45 6.75 3.23
N ASN A 183 -4.24 7.74 3.66
CA ASN A 183 -5.61 7.90 3.15
C ASN A 183 -5.63 8.26 1.65
N GLN A 184 -4.69 9.09 1.20
CA GLN A 184 -4.55 9.46 -0.20
C GLN A 184 -4.06 8.28 -1.04
N HIS A 185 -3.07 7.55 -0.51
CA HIS A 185 -2.57 6.33 -1.11
C HIS A 185 -3.68 5.30 -1.34
N PHE A 186 -4.49 4.96 -0.32
CA PHE A 186 -5.61 4.03 -0.49
C PHE A 186 -6.61 4.47 -1.56
N LYS A 187 -6.95 5.77 -1.59
CA LYS A 187 -7.87 6.31 -2.61
C LYS A 187 -7.32 6.21 -4.03
N ARG A 188 -6.01 6.39 -4.21
CA ARG A 188 -5.34 6.18 -5.51
C ARG A 188 -5.36 4.70 -5.87
N GLN A 189 -5.03 3.84 -4.91
CA GLN A 189 -5.01 2.39 -5.12
C GLN A 189 -6.37 1.84 -5.53
N TRP A 190 -7.46 2.34 -4.94
CA TRP A 190 -8.80 1.90 -5.32
C TRP A 190 -9.12 2.15 -6.79
N LYS A 191 -8.70 3.31 -7.34
CA LYS A 191 -8.91 3.62 -8.76
C LYS A 191 -8.13 2.67 -9.65
N LEU A 192 -6.84 2.46 -9.32
CA LEU A 192 -5.99 1.53 -10.05
C LEU A 192 -6.54 0.10 -10.03
N GLU A 193 -6.98 -0.38 -8.87
CA GLU A 193 -7.59 -1.71 -8.75
C GLU A 193 -8.84 -1.85 -9.59
N ASP A 194 -9.67 -0.80 -9.64
CA ASP A 194 -10.87 -0.78 -10.48
C ASP A 194 -10.50 -0.81 -11.97
N ASP A 195 -9.42 -0.14 -12.38
CA ASP A 195 -8.89 -0.20 -13.75
C ASP A 195 -8.36 -1.59 -14.10
N LEU A 196 -7.57 -2.20 -13.21
CA LEU A 196 -7.05 -3.55 -13.35
C LEU A 196 -8.19 -4.58 -13.45
N LEU A 197 -9.21 -4.47 -12.60
CA LEU A 197 -10.36 -5.38 -12.64
C LEU A 197 -11.14 -5.24 -13.93
N ARG A 198 -11.38 -4.00 -14.40
CA ARG A 198 -12.03 -3.74 -15.69
C ARG A 198 -11.24 -4.35 -16.85
N PHE A 199 -9.93 -4.18 -16.84
CA PHE A 199 -9.03 -4.81 -17.82
C PHE A 199 -9.18 -6.33 -17.82
N PHE A 200 -9.07 -7.00 -16.67
CA PHE A 200 -9.18 -8.47 -16.63
C PHE A 200 -10.58 -8.99 -16.98
N LYS A 201 -11.65 -8.26 -16.65
CA LYS A 201 -13.01 -8.58 -17.11
C LYS A 201 -13.12 -8.51 -18.64
N SER A 202 -12.51 -7.50 -19.27
CA SER A 202 -12.53 -7.36 -20.74
C SER A 202 -11.86 -8.54 -21.46
N ILE A 203 -10.71 -9.01 -20.96
CA ILE A 203 -9.99 -10.18 -21.50
C ILE A 203 -10.82 -11.45 -21.36
N ASN A 204 -11.51 -11.61 -20.22
CA ASN A 204 -12.29 -12.80 -19.97
C ASN A 204 -13.52 -12.87 -20.89
N ASN A 205 -14.17 -11.73 -21.13
CA ASN A 205 -15.32 -11.65 -22.02
C ASN A 205 -14.94 -11.88 -23.49
N SER A 206 -13.78 -11.39 -23.93
CA SER A 206 -13.31 -11.59 -25.32
C SER A 206 -12.96 -13.05 -25.63
N LYS A 207 -12.60 -13.87 -24.62
CA LYS A 207 -12.36 -15.31 -24.79
C LYS A 207 -13.63 -16.16 -24.76
N ALA A 208 -14.76 -15.61 -24.30
CA ALA A 208 -16.04 -16.31 -24.18
C ALA A 208 -16.96 -16.11 -25.39
N SER A 209 -16.63 -15.16 -26.28
CA SER A 209 -17.27 -14.93 -27.58
C SER A 209 -16.53 -15.65 -28.69
#